data_AF-A0A7V0JUX4-F1
#
_entry.id   AF-A0A7V0JUX4-F1
#
_cell.length_a   1.000
_cell.length_b   1.000
_cell.length_c   1.000
_cell.angle_alpha   90.00
_cell.angle_beta   90.00
_cell.angle_gamma   90.00
#
_symmetry.space_group_name_H-M   'P 1'
#
loop_
_entity.id
_entity.type
_entity.pdbx_description
1 polymer ?
#
loop_
_entity_poly.entity_id
_entity_poly.type
_entity_poly.pdbx_seq_one_letter_code
_entity_poly.pdbx_strand_id
1 'polypeptide(L)'
;MRGKISLWITVVLALSVPLWAQGFYQVVQGPVKEAVEPLLGTQSAADFYGYQAGQFQTSCPLAELHTTVIFLYRDPNGDLYLFLINDKPQEGSGGTAEFSFQVEGEASGGS
;
A
#
# COMPACT_ATOMS: atom_id res chain seq x y z
N MET A 1 -31.10 24.16 -51.33
CA MET A 1 -30.32 24.66 -50.18
C MET A 1 -29.65 23.48 -49.49
N ARG A 2 -28.32 23.48 -49.38
CA ARG A 2 -27.50 22.45 -48.70
C ARG A 2 -27.56 22.66 -47.19
N GLY A 3 -28.15 21.71 -46.45
CA GLY A 3 -28.07 21.63 -44.99
C GLY A 3 -26.85 20.81 -44.57
N LYS A 4 -26.06 21.35 -43.63
CA LYS A 4 -24.71 20.94 -43.26
C LYS A 4 -24.71 19.74 -42.31
N ILE A 5 -23.75 18.83 -42.50
CA ILE A 5 -23.41 17.73 -41.59
C ILE A 5 -22.83 18.32 -40.30
N SER A 6 -23.21 17.82 -39.13
CA SER A 6 -22.42 17.99 -37.91
C SER A 6 -22.32 16.65 -37.19
N LEU A 7 -21.13 16.06 -37.28
CA LEU A 7 -20.70 14.86 -36.59
C LEU A 7 -20.09 15.31 -35.26
N TRP A 8 -20.74 14.98 -34.14
CA TRP A 8 -20.18 15.21 -32.82
C TRP A 8 -19.04 14.20 -32.59
N ILE A 9 -17.80 14.64 -32.74
CA ILE A 9 -16.63 13.90 -32.29
C ILE A 9 -16.54 14.12 -30.78
N THR A 10 -16.94 13.10 -30.00
CA THR A 10 -16.60 13.04 -28.58
C THR A 10 -15.18 12.50 -28.47
N VAL A 11 -14.23 13.40 -28.20
CA VAL A 11 -12.86 13.00 -27.84
C VAL A 11 -12.89 12.56 -26.38
N VAL A 12 -12.84 11.25 -26.14
CA VAL A 12 -12.53 10.72 -24.81
C VAL A 12 -11.02 10.78 -24.64
N LEU A 13 -10.53 11.85 -24.02
CA LEU A 13 -9.13 11.97 -23.60
C LEU A 13 -8.94 11.08 -22.35
N ALA A 14 -8.72 9.79 -22.55
CA ALA A 14 -8.23 8.92 -21.48
C ALA A 14 -6.76 9.30 -21.22
N LEU A 15 -6.53 10.30 -20.38
CA LEU A 15 -5.21 10.60 -19.86
C LEU A 15 -4.73 9.36 -19.09
N SER A 16 -3.62 8.78 -19.52
CA SER A 16 -2.92 7.72 -18.81
C SER A 16 -2.33 8.28 -17.52
N VAL A 17 -3.18 8.51 -16.53
CA VAL A 17 -2.75 8.95 -15.21
C VAL A 17 -1.94 7.81 -14.61
N PRO A 18 -0.66 8.01 -14.28
CA PRO A 18 0.15 6.95 -13.68
C PRO A 18 -0.51 6.45 -12.40
N LEU A 19 -0.43 5.14 -12.13
CA LEU A 19 -1.08 4.50 -10.97
C LEU A 19 -0.76 5.19 -9.63
N TRP A 20 0.46 5.74 -9.51
CA TRP A 20 0.90 6.53 -8.37
C TRP A 20 0.09 7.81 -8.14
N ALA A 21 -0.37 8.45 -9.22
CA ALA A 21 -1.24 9.62 -9.14
C ALA A 21 -2.72 9.26 -8.87
N GLN A 22 -3.05 7.97 -8.82
CA GLN A 22 -4.35 7.45 -8.39
C GLN A 22 -4.34 6.94 -6.95
N GLY A 23 -3.22 7.11 -6.21
CA GLY A 23 -3.09 6.68 -4.82
C GLY A 23 -2.56 5.26 -4.62
N PHE A 24 -2.20 4.57 -5.71
CA PHE A 24 -1.59 3.25 -5.67
C PHE A 24 -0.07 3.32 -5.55
N TYR A 25 0.53 2.31 -4.96
CA TYR A 25 1.98 2.15 -4.90
C TYR A 25 2.39 0.99 -5.79
N GLN A 26 3.55 1.07 -6.43
CA GLN A 26 4.04 -0.05 -7.21
C GLN A 26 5.07 -0.84 -6.41
N VAL A 27 4.80 -2.12 -6.21
CA VAL A 27 5.77 -3.08 -5.68
C VAL A 27 6.43 -3.78 -6.86
N VAL A 28 7.76 -3.87 -6.81
CA VAL A 28 8.56 -4.57 -7.80
C VAL A 28 9.31 -5.71 -7.13
N GLN A 29 9.07 -6.93 -7.57
CA GLN A 29 9.74 -8.13 -7.07
C GLN A 29 10.33 -8.91 -8.24
N GLY A 30 11.62 -8.69 -8.50
CA GLY A 30 12.28 -9.24 -9.70
C GLY A 30 11.57 -8.73 -10.97
N PRO A 31 11.04 -9.62 -11.83
CA PRO A 31 10.30 -9.21 -13.03
C PRO A 31 8.84 -8.80 -12.75
N VAL A 32 8.30 -9.11 -11.57
CA VAL A 32 6.91 -8.86 -11.23
C VAL A 32 6.73 -7.41 -10.80
N LYS A 33 5.70 -6.76 -11.33
CA LYS A 33 5.28 -5.40 -10.96
C LYS A 33 3.81 -5.43 -10.63
N GLU A 34 3.46 -4.99 -9.43
CA GLU A 34 2.08 -5.02 -8.95
C GLU A 34 1.69 -3.68 -8.32
N ALA A 35 0.46 -3.24 -8.58
CA ALA A 35 -0.11 -2.07 -7.93
C ALA A 35 -0.73 -2.50 -6.59
N VAL A 36 -0.32 -1.82 -5.52
CA VAL A 36 -0.79 -2.06 -4.16
C VAL A 36 -1.54 -0.82 -3.70
N GLU A 37 -2.82 -1.00 -3.39
CA GLU A 37 -3.62 0.02 -2.73
C GLU A 37 -3.37 -0.03 -1.22
N PRO A 38 -3.09 1.11 -0.56
CA PRO A 38 -3.00 1.13 0.89
C PRO A 38 -4.35 0.85 1.54
N LEU A 39 -4.33 0.12 2.65
CA LEU A 39 -5.49 0.03 3.52
C LEU A 39 -5.76 1.40 4.15
N LEU A 40 -7.01 1.84 4.08
CA LEU A 40 -7.44 3.10 4.67
C LEU A 40 -7.86 2.89 6.12
N GLY A 41 -7.10 3.50 7.02
CA GLY A 41 -7.23 3.40 8.45
C GLY A 41 -8.22 4.37 9.06
N THR A 42 -8.83 3.97 10.17
CA THR A 42 -9.63 4.84 11.05
C THR A 42 -8.94 5.16 12.37
N GLN A 43 -7.78 4.56 12.63
CA GLN A 43 -6.99 4.72 13.85
C GLN A 43 -5.51 4.95 13.50
N SER A 44 -4.71 5.39 14.48
CA SER A 44 -3.28 5.59 14.27
C SER A 44 -2.60 4.29 13.82
N ALA A 45 -1.48 4.42 13.09
CA ALA A 45 -0.67 3.29 12.67
C ALA A 45 -0.24 2.40 13.85
N ALA A 46 0.19 3.02 14.96
CA ALA A 46 0.60 2.30 16.17
C ALA A 46 -0.55 1.51 16.79
N ASP A 47 -1.75 2.11 16.87
CA ASP A 47 -2.93 1.45 17.42
C ASP A 47 -3.40 0.30 16.51
N PHE A 48 -3.37 0.49 15.19
CA PHE A 48 -3.75 -0.55 14.23
C PHE A 48 -2.81 -1.74 14.27
N TYR A 49 -1.50 -1.46 14.27
CA TYR A 49 -0.48 -2.49 14.38
C TYR A 49 -0.51 -3.16 15.76
N GLY A 50 -0.89 -2.44 16.83
CA GLY A 50 -1.15 -3.03 18.14
C GLY A 50 0.03 -3.83 18.69
N TYR A 51 1.25 -3.30 18.59
CA TYR A 51 2.45 -4.00 19.07
C TYR A 51 2.43 -4.13 20.60
N GLN A 52 2.56 -5.37 21.07
CA GLN A 52 2.60 -5.70 22.49
C GLN A 52 4.06 -5.84 22.92
N ALA A 53 4.64 -4.72 23.33
CA ALA A 53 6.01 -4.66 23.81
C ALA A 53 6.23 -5.67 24.95
N GLY A 54 7.26 -6.52 24.81
CA GLY A 54 7.60 -7.58 25.76
C GLY A 54 7.11 -8.98 25.38
N GLN A 55 6.11 -9.09 24.49
CA GLN A 55 5.67 -10.38 23.94
C GLN A 55 6.13 -10.60 22.50
N PHE A 56 6.72 -9.59 21.87
CA PHE A 56 7.10 -9.61 20.45
C PHE A 56 5.92 -10.01 19.54
N GLN A 57 4.72 -9.55 19.92
CA GLN A 57 3.46 -9.92 19.29
C GLN A 57 2.69 -8.67 18.82
N THR A 58 1.83 -8.85 17.83
CA THR A 58 0.87 -7.87 17.34
C THR A 58 -0.56 -8.38 17.54
N SER A 59 -1.51 -7.48 17.84
CA SER A 59 -2.95 -7.76 17.77
C SER A 59 -3.59 -7.35 16.43
N CYS A 60 -2.77 -7.03 15.42
CA CYS A 60 -3.25 -6.63 14.10
C CYS A 60 -4.14 -7.74 13.52
N PRO A 61 -5.36 -7.42 13.03
CA PRO A 61 -6.29 -8.43 12.52
C PRO A 61 -5.81 -9.10 11.22
N LEU A 62 -4.79 -8.54 10.57
CA LEU A 62 -4.18 -9.10 9.36
C LEU A 62 -3.00 -10.02 9.66
N ALA A 63 -2.63 -10.21 10.93
CA ALA A 63 -1.62 -11.18 11.30
C ALA A 63 -2.11 -12.60 10.92
N GLU A 64 -1.29 -13.33 10.18
CA GLU A 64 -1.58 -14.71 9.77
C GLU A 64 -0.51 -15.66 10.31
N LEU A 65 -0.96 -16.81 10.82
CA LEU A 65 -0.06 -17.85 11.31
C LEU A 65 0.78 -18.42 10.15
N HIS A 66 2.06 -18.64 10.40
CA HIS A 66 3.02 -19.21 9.43
C HIS A 66 3.26 -18.34 8.18
N THR A 67 2.93 -17.06 8.24
CA THR A 67 2.97 -16.18 7.07
C THR A 67 3.69 -14.88 7.39
N THR A 68 4.51 -14.42 6.44
CA THR A 68 4.92 -13.01 6.42
C THR A 68 3.86 -12.20 5.70
N VAL A 69 3.22 -11.28 6.41
CA VAL A 69 2.25 -10.34 5.86
C VAL A 69 2.90 -8.97 5.69
N ILE A 70 2.86 -8.45 4.46
CA ILE A 70 3.41 -7.13 4.12
C ILE A 70 2.30 -6.32 3.46
N PHE A 71 2.06 -5.11 3.94
CA PHE A 71 1.02 -4.25 3.39
C PHE A 71 1.27 -2.78 3.70
N LEU A 72 0.60 -1.92 2.93
CA LEU A 72 0.61 -0.48 3.15
C LEU A 72 -0.64 -0.08 3.93
N TYR A 73 -0.47 0.82 4.89
CA TYR A 73 -1.55 1.39 5.71
C TYR A 73 -1.47 2.90 5.66
N ARG A 74 -2.59 3.57 5.38
CA ARG A 74 -2.71 5.02 5.46
C ARG A 74 -3.57 5.36 6.68
N ASP A 75 -3.02 6.13 7.61
CA ASP A 75 -3.74 6.51 8.82
C ASP A 75 -4.75 7.67 8.55
N PRO A 76 -5.58 8.06 9.55
CA PRO A 76 -6.53 9.15 9.41
C PRO A 76 -5.91 10.53 9.15
N ASN A 77 -4.62 10.72 9.47
CA ASN A 77 -3.90 11.96 9.18
C ASN A 77 -3.38 11.99 7.74
N GLY A 78 -3.47 10.87 7.03
CA GLY A 78 -3.02 10.70 5.65
C GLY A 78 -1.59 10.17 5.53
N ASP A 79 -0.93 9.88 6.66
CA ASP A 79 0.44 9.35 6.69
C ASP A 79 0.45 7.89 6.21
N LEU A 80 1.45 7.53 5.40
CA LEU A 80 1.60 6.19 4.84
C LEU A 80 2.66 5.40 5.60
N TYR A 81 2.32 4.18 5.97
CA TYR A 81 3.17 3.23 6.67
C TYR A 81 3.30 1.93 5.89
N LEU A 82 4.50 1.34 5.91
CA LEU A 82 4.73 -0.04 5.49
C LEU A 82 4.76 -0.91 6.74
N PHE A 83 3.90 -1.91 6.81
CA PHE A 83 3.90 -2.89 7.88
C PHE A 83 4.40 -4.24 7.41
N LEU A 84 5.13 -4.89 8.33
CA LEU A 84 5.63 -6.25 8.19
C LEU A 84 5.28 -7.02 9.45
N ILE A 85 4.53 -8.10 9.29
CA ILE A 85 4.25 -9.06 10.35
C ILE A 85 4.86 -10.36 9.91
N ASN A 86 5.90 -10.81 10.60
CA ASN A 86 6.50 -12.11 10.37
C ASN A 86 6.17 -13.00 11.56
N ASP A 87 5.28 -13.98 11.37
CA ASP A 87 4.76 -14.81 12.45
C ASP A 87 5.06 -16.31 12.25
N LYS A 88 5.21 -17.03 13.37
CA LYS A 88 5.40 -18.48 13.44
C LYS A 88 4.31 -19.06 14.36
N PRO A 89 3.82 -20.28 14.12
CA PRO A 89 2.87 -20.95 15.02
C PRO A 89 3.36 -21.03 16.46
N GLN A 90 2.46 -20.70 17.39
CA GLN A 90 2.47 -21.13 18.80
C GLN A 90 3.71 -20.77 19.65
N GLU A 91 4.66 -19.98 19.14
CA GLU A 91 5.85 -19.54 19.86
C GLU A 91 6.17 -18.12 19.42
N GLY A 92 6.23 -17.17 20.37
CA GLY A 92 6.39 -15.73 20.16
C GLY A 92 7.69 -15.26 19.49
N SER A 93 8.04 -15.81 18.32
CA SER A 93 8.93 -15.21 17.33
C SER A 93 8.73 -15.86 15.96
N GLY A 94 8.51 -15.05 14.92
CA GLY A 94 8.41 -15.47 13.51
C GLY A 94 9.69 -16.03 12.88
N GLY A 95 10.71 -16.32 13.70
CA GLY A 95 12.07 -16.59 13.22
C GLY A 95 12.75 -15.33 12.68
N THR A 96 13.85 -15.55 11.97
CA THR A 96 14.65 -14.46 11.37
C THR A 96 14.31 -14.35 9.89
N ALA A 97 13.92 -13.15 9.46
CA ALA A 97 13.77 -12.78 8.07
C ALA A 97 14.53 -11.48 7.81
N GLU A 98 15.13 -11.36 6.62
CA GLU A 98 15.79 -10.13 6.18
C GLU A 98 15.00 -9.57 5.00
N PHE A 99 14.62 -8.30 5.11
CA PHE A 99 13.92 -7.56 4.07
C PHE A 99 14.76 -6.35 3.67
N SER A 100 14.86 -6.10 2.37
CA SER A 100 15.52 -4.93 1.82
C SER A 100 14.52 -4.14 0.97
N PHE A 101 14.35 -2.87 1.31
CA PHE A 101 13.43 -1.96 0.63
C PHE A 101 14.21 -0.78 0.06
N GLN A 102 13.87 -0.41 -1.17
CA GLN A 102 14.34 0.83 -1.79
C GLN A 102 13.11 1.64 -2.17
N VAL A 103 13.07 2.89 -1.74
CA VAL A 103 12.04 3.83 -2.16
C VAL A 103 12.52 4.47 -3.45
N GLU A 104 11.88 4.14 -4.56
CA GLU A 104 12.13 4.76 -5.86
C GLU A 104 11.07 5.84 -6.12
N GLY A 105 11.45 7.12 -6.00
CA GLY A 105 10.58 8.28 -6.21
C GLY A 105 10.77 9.37 -5.15
N GLU A 106 10.55 10.64 -5.52
CA GLU A 106 10.63 11.75 -4.57
C GLU A 106 9.51 11.66 -3.53
N ALA A 107 9.90 11.63 -2.25
CA ALA A 107 9.04 12.07 -1.17
C ALA A 107 8.70 13.55 -1.42
N SER A 108 7.60 13.82 -2.11
CA SER A 108 7.03 15.15 -2.21
C SER A 108 6.32 15.52 -0.91
N GLY A 109 7.11 15.72 0.15
CA GLY A 109 6.75 16.53 1.31
C GLY A 109 7.82 17.62 1.42
N GLY A 110 7.58 18.91 1.18
CA GLY A 110 6.35 19.64 1.44
C GLY A 110 6.40 20.29 2.82
N SER A 111 7.38 21.19 3.01
CA SER A 111 7.61 22.18 4.10
C SER A 111 7.56 21.74 5.56
#